data_AF-A0A7X7LF25-F1
#
_entry.id   AF-A0A7X7LF25-F1
#
_cell.length_a   1.000
_cell.length_b   1.000
_cell.length_c   1.000
_cell.angle_alpha   90.00
_cell.angle_beta   90.00
_cell.angle_gamma   90.00
#
_symmetry.space_group_name_H-M   'P 1'
#
loop_
_entity.id
_entity.type
_entity.pdbx_description
1 polymer ?
#
loop_
_entity_poly.entity_id
_entity_poly.type
_entity_poly.pdbx_seq_one_letter_code
_entity_poly.pdbx_strand_id
1 'polypeptide(L)'
;MKHPVAVHAMICLIAAGAWAATYTMNPVTVDTFWDDSALWDIGGYPNASGAEVIISNNNVGGATGARNLRINVPCTVGVVRCVGQTNLNVRPVLANWAQTLYFDNPSGTALVETKATTVAYALELNSAIHLLSDLEVRIVSQSTINVYCDVSGAGDMYLYGTAAPGYMRLSTSSPWNNFSGGVYVYNGADFPQTAANTFLMTNSVVTLGANGLLRIMAGSKQIGKRLVALNNTQIYSYYNYQYWLTNMALEIHGNLNLRADGAANSGRYVYYHGDVSGTGMITCSTGAGFTNRFVGSVSPGLNAGAITFAAGSNAKLLFGQAGSPLLLNIEDGDQVAVSNIAYAVNLADFDVKFLTTTAVGTTNWFLYSSAGFTGGAFTNSPDFGVFSGYCVSNVPGMENYIGVVVVPEPALLLMSLCGALAVRFRR
;
A
#
# COMPACT_ATOMS: atom_id res chain seq x y z
N MET A 1 59.28 3.72 48.89
CA MET A 1 58.03 4.07 49.61
C MET A 1 57.20 4.98 48.72
N LYS A 2 55.95 4.59 48.48
CA LYS A 2 54.79 5.42 48.11
C LYS A 2 54.74 6.08 46.71
N HIS A 3 54.01 5.36 45.86
CA HIS A 3 52.92 5.74 44.97
C HIS A 3 53.08 6.83 43.87
N PRO A 4 52.72 6.45 42.61
CA PRO A 4 52.41 7.36 41.51
C PRO A 4 50.97 7.89 41.65
N VAL A 5 50.61 8.97 40.97
CA VAL A 5 49.27 9.30 40.43
C VAL A 5 49.31 10.75 39.91
N ALA A 6 48.54 10.99 38.84
CA ALA A 6 48.17 12.30 38.28
C ALA A 6 48.87 12.77 37.00
N VAL A 7 49.14 11.88 36.04
CA VAL A 7 48.97 12.25 34.61
C VAL A 7 48.40 11.05 33.83
N HIS A 8 47.30 10.49 34.32
CA HIS A 8 46.44 9.56 33.57
C HIS A 8 44.97 10.04 33.56
N ALA A 9 44.72 11.30 33.91
CA ALA A 9 43.36 11.87 33.99
C ALA A 9 43.00 12.84 32.85
N MET A 10 43.84 12.96 31.81
CA MET A 10 43.53 13.71 30.58
C MET A 10 43.62 12.84 29.32
N ILE A 11 43.42 11.53 29.48
CA ILE A 11 43.00 10.62 28.42
C ILE A 11 41.81 9.80 28.96
N CYS A 12 40.95 10.44 29.76
CA CYS A 12 39.53 10.16 29.61
C CYS A 12 39.15 10.86 28.32
N LEU A 13 39.28 10.09 27.24
CA LEU A 13 38.59 10.29 25.99
C LEU A 13 37.41 11.25 26.16
N ILE A 14 37.59 12.46 25.65
CA ILE A 14 36.51 13.18 24.98
C ILE A 14 36.23 12.40 23.66
N ALA A 15 35.97 11.11 23.80
CA ALA A 15 34.78 10.53 23.20
C ALA A 15 33.65 10.98 24.13
N ALA A 16 33.39 12.29 24.15
CA ALA A 16 32.06 12.78 24.40
C ALA A 16 31.28 12.21 23.22
N GLY A 17 30.81 10.98 23.41
CA GLY A 17 29.93 10.33 22.47
C GLY A 17 28.83 11.32 22.18
N ALA A 18 28.36 11.31 20.95
CA ALA A 18 27.06 11.83 20.64
C ALA A 18 26.06 11.00 21.47
N TRP A 19 25.91 11.34 22.76
CA TRP A 19 24.99 10.67 23.66
C TRP A 19 23.62 11.07 23.17
N ALA A 20 22.78 10.07 22.93
CA ALA A 20 21.36 10.29 22.69
C ALA A 20 20.82 11.15 23.84
N ALA A 21 20.53 12.41 23.55
CA ALA A 21 20.01 13.37 24.49
C ALA A 21 18.61 13.78 24.08
N THR A 22 17.80 14.20 25.05
CA THR A 22 16.47 14.74 24.80
C THR A 22 16.56 16.26 24.70
N TYR A 23 16.26 16.77 23.52
CA TYR A 23 16.20 18.19 23.20
C TYR A 23 14.74 18.62 23.20
N THR A 24 14.36 19.46 24.16
CA THR A 24 13.03 20.08 24.17
C THR A 24 13.12 21.47 23.57
N MET A 25 12.33 21.72 22.54
CA MET A 25 12.18 23.05 21.95
C MET A 25 11.05 23.79 22.64
N ASN A 26 11.36 25.00 23.13
CA ASN A 26 10.37 25.98 23.54
C ASN A 26 10.10 26.92 22.35
N PRO A 27 8.89 26.91 21.74
CA PRO A 27 8.69 27.61 20.48
C PRO A 27 8.80 29.13 20.62
N VAL A 28 9.36 29.76 19.60
CA VAL A 28 9.31 31.21 19.41
C VAL A 28 8.19 31.59 18.43
N THR A 29 7.87 32.89 18.35
CA THR A 29 6.76 33.39 17.52
C THR A 29 7.10 33.56 16.04
N VAL A 30 8.34 33.29 15.63
CA VAL A 30 8.90 33.50 14.29
C VAL A 30 9.51 32.22 13.72
N ASP A 31 9.80 32.20 12.42
CA ASP A 31 10.61 31.14 11.81
C ASP A 31 12.03 31.17 12.38
N THR A 32 12.62 30.00 12.64
CA THR A 32 13.97 29.87 13.20
C THR A 32 14.77 28.76 12.53
N PHE A 33 16.08 28.70 12.83
CA PHE A 33 16.96 27.64 12.35
C PHE A 33 17.06 26.50 13.36
N TRP A 34 17.21 25.28 12.85
CA TRP A 34 17.32 24.06 13.64
C TRP A 34 18.58 24.04 14.52
N ASP A 35 19.68 24.64 14.03
CA ASP A 35 20.96 24.72 14.72
C ASP A 35 21.08 25.86 15.75
N ASP A 36 20.02 26.64 15.96
CA ASP A 36 20.00 27.68 16.98
C ASP A 36 19.93 27.07 18.38
N SER A 37 21.09 27.01 19.04
CA SER A 37 21.25 26.49 20.39
C SER A 37 20.37 27.16 21.45
N ALA A 38 19.89 28.39 21.23
CA ALA A 38 19.04 29.11 22.17
C ALA A 38 17.60 28.58 22.20
N LEU A 39 17.20 27.78 21.21
CA LEU A 39 15.87 27.17 21.15
C LEU A 39 15.73 25.92 22.02
N TRP A 40 16.86 25.31 22.39
CA TRP A 40 16.90 23.98 22.98
C TRP A 40 17.36 24.03 24.43
N ASP A 41 16.59 23.39 25.32
CA ASP A 41 16.84 23.42 26.77
C ASP A 41 18.24 22.91 27.18
N ILE A 42 18.82 22.01 26.37
CA ILE A 42 20.11 21.38 26.69
C ILE A 42 21.32 22.07 26.06
N GLY A 43 21.14 23.21 25.40
CA GLY A 43 22.21 23.99 24.76
C GLY A 43 22.90 23.23 23.63
N GLY A 44 22.50 23.50 22.39
CA GLY A 44 22.94 22.77 21.19
C GLY A 44 21.73 22.29 20.40
N TYR A 45 21.91 21.38 19.43
CA TYR A 45 20.80 20.84 18.64
C TYR A 45 20.95 19.32 18.41
N PRO A 46 19.86 18.61 18.10
CA PRO A 46 19.89 17.18 17.84
C PRO A 46 20.80 16.83 16.66
N ASN A 47 21.85 16.05 16.91
CA ASN A 47 22.79 15.61 15.89
C ASN A 47 23.48 14.29 16.24
N ALA A 48 22.73 13.36 16.84
CA ALA A 48 23.23 12.07 17.32
C ALA A 48 22.22 10.97 17.03
N SER A 49 22.73 9.77 16.73
CA SER A 49 21.91 8.56 16.69
C SER A 49 21.16 8.39 18.02
N GLY A 50 19.86 8.14 17.96
CA GLY A 50 19.01 8.02 19.15
C GLY A 50 18.62 9.33 19.83
N ALA A 51 19.12 10.49 19.38
CA ALA A 51 18.71 11.79 19.94
C ALA A 51 17.19 11.98 19.83
N GLU A 52 16.58 12.45 20.91
CA GLU A 52 15.14 12.70 20.97
C GLU A 52 14.86 14.19 20.86
N VAL A 53 13.92 14.55 20.01
CA VAL A 53 13.45 15.90 19.82
C VAL A 53 12.02 16.00 20.28
N ILE A 54 11.74 16.88 21.24
CA ILE A 54 10.39 17.16 21.72
C ILE A 54 10.04 18.60 21.34
N ILE A 55 9.10 18.72 20.40
CA ILE A 55 8.50 19.99 19.99
C ILE A 55 7.21 20.16 20.80
N SER A 56 7.27 20.93 21.87
CA SER A 56 6.09 21.28 22.67
C SER A 56 5.35 22.42 22.01
N ASN A 57 4.19 22.14 21.42
CA ASN A 57 3.46 23.10 20.60
C ASN A 57 2.53 24.04 21.40
N ASN A 58 2.44 23.88 22.73
CA ASN A 58 1.53 24.65 23.61
C ASN A 58 1.69 26.17 23.47
N ASN A 59 2.82 26.63 22.93
CA ASN A 59 3.14 28.03 22.67
C ASN A 59 3.82 28.26 21.31
N VAL A 60 3.48 27.54 20.23
CA VAL A 60 3.79 28.07 18.87
C VAL A 60 2.88 29.29 18.65
N GLY A 61 3.26 30.39 19.31
CA GLY A 61 2.46 31.59 19.52
C GLY A 61 2.58 32.53 18.34
N GLY A 62 1.46 33.15 17.96
CA GLY A 62 1.39 34.13 16.89
C GLY A 62 0.24 33.83 15.93
N ALA A 63 -0.28 34.88 15.31
CA ALA A 63 -1.42 34.80 14.39
C ALA A 63 -1.17 33.72 13.30
N THR A 64 -2.17 32.87 13.10
CA THR A 64 -2.41 31.92 11.98
C THR A 64 -1.25 31.65 11.02
N GLY A 65 -0.84 30.39 10.85
CA GLY A 65 0.02 29.94 9.76
C GLY A 65 1.11 28.95 10.17
N ALA A 66 1.74 28.31 9.19
CA ALA A 66 2.89 27.42 9.40
C ALA A 66 4.05 28.19 10.06
N ARG A 67 4.84 27.47 10.89
CA ARG A 67 6.10 27.99 11.46
C ARG A 67 7.21 27.05 11.10
N ASN A 68 8.19 27.57 10.38
CA ASN A 68 9.30 26.76 9.90
C ASN A 68 10.38 26.70 10.98
N LEU A 69 10.72 25.48 11.38
CA LEU A 69 11.98 25.17 12.02
C LEU A 69 12.92 24.67 10.92
N ARG A 70 13.79 25.57 10.45
CA ARG A 70 14.52 25.39 9.21
C ARG A 70 15.74 24.51 9.40
N ILE A 71 15.77 23.35 8.75
CA ILE A 71 16.92 22.43 8.78
C ILE A 71 17.99 22.94 7.81
N ASN A 72 18.94 23.75 8.29
CA ASN A 72 20.02 24.37 7.52
C ASN A 72 21.34 23.59 7.57
N VAL A 73 21.41 22.54 8.38
CA VAL A 73 22.55 21.62 8.52
C VAL A 73 22.06 20.17 8.46
N PRO A 74 22.85 19.22 7.94
CA PRO A 74 22.59 17.80 8.14
C PRO A 74 22.46 17.48 9.63
N CYS A 75 21.43 16.72 10.00
CA CYS A 75 21.24 16.32 11.39
C CYS A 75 20.75 14.88 11.50
N THR A 76 21.21 14.19 12.54
CA THR A 76 20.78 12.84 12.89
C THR A 76 19.90 12.86 14.14
N VAL A 77 18.75 12.18 14.08
CA VAL A 77 17.80 12.04 15.18
C VAL A 77 17.29 10.60 15.26
N GLY A 78 17.01 10.13 16.47
CA GLY A 78 16.30 8.87 16.69
C GLY A 78 14.81 9.06 16.90
N VAL A 79 14.40 10.18 17.50
CA VAL A 79 12.99 10.45 17.81
C VAL A 79 12.64 11.89 17.52
N VAL A 80 11.50 12.14 16.86
CA VAL A 80 10.87 13.47 16.72
C VAL A 80 9.45 13.37 17.23
N ARG A 81 9.15 14.03 18.35
CA ARG A 81 7.82 14.06 18.95
C ARG A 81 7.27 15.49 18.93
N CYS A 82 6.06 15.67 18.42
CA CYS A 82 5.31 16.92 18.59
C CYS A 82 4.13 16.72 19.53
N VAL A 83 4.07 17.50 20.62
CA VAL A 83 3.07 17.35 21.69
C VAL A 83 2.38 18.68 22.02
N GLY A 84 1.07 18.63 22.32
CA GLY A 84 0.29 19.71 22.96
C GLY A 84 -0.85 20.29 22.07
N GLN A 85 -1.30 21.51 22.34
CA GLN A 85 -2.34 22.20 21.58
C GLN A 85 -1.80 23.12 20.47
N THR A 86 -2.24 22.92 19.23
CA THR A 86 -2.10 23.94 18.16
C THR A 86 -3.44 24.61 17.87
N ASN A 87 -3.42 25.93 17.69
CA ASN A 87 -4.52 26.62 17.03
C ASN A 87 -4.64 26.10 15.59
N LEU A 88 -5.87 26.04 15.05
CA LEU A 88 -6.11 25.66 13.65
C LEU A 88 -5.14 26.42 12.72
N ASN A 89 -4.39 25.67 11.91
CA ASN A 89 -3.40 26.15 10.93
C ASN A 89 -2.02 26.59 11.45
N VAL A 90 -1.71 26.42 12.74
CA VAL A 90 -0.32 26.54 13.23
C VAL A 90 0.29 25.15 13.34
N ARG A 91 1.41 24.91 12.63
CA ARG A 91 2.15 23.64 12.69
C ARG A 91 3.65 23.88 12.57
N PRO A 92 4.49 23.16 13.33
CA PRO A 92 5.92 23.11 13.08
C PRO A 92 6.16 22.41 11.74
N VAL A 93 6.96 23.06 10.90
CA VAL A 93 7.42 22.52 9.63
C VAL A 93 8.93 22.35 9.72
N LEU A 94 9.40 21.12 9.62
CA LEU A 94 10.82 20.82 9.46
C LEU A 94 11.19 21.02 7.99
N ALA A 95 11.31 22.28 7.57
CA ALA A 95 11.48 22.68 6.17
C ALA A 95 12.91 23.05 5.84
N ASN A 96 13.46 22.56 4.71
CA ASN A 96 14.49 23.27 3.94
C ASN A 96 14.84 22.59 2.60
N TRP A 97 15.52 23.35 1.73
CA TRP A 97 15.75 23.02 0.30
C TRP A 97 17.10 22.37 -0.05
N ALA A 98 17.94 21.97 0.91
CA ALA A 98 19.25 21.40 0.57
C ALA A 98 19.87 20.42 1.58
N GLN A 99 19.25 20.19 2.75
CA GLN A 99 19.86 19.34 3.78
C GLN A 99 18.96 18.17 4.13
N THR A 100 19.60 17.10 4.61
CA THR A 100 18.97 15.82 4.89
C THR A 100 18.80 15.63 6.39
N LEU A 101 17.60 15.23 6.79
CA LEU A 101 17.32 14.71 8.13
C LEU A 101 17.55 13.20 8.12
N TYR A 102 18.52 12.74 8.89
CA TYR A 102 18.84 11.33 9.05
C TYR A 102 18.08 10.75 10.24
N PHE A 103 17.28 9.71 10.00
CA PHE A 103 16.66 8.95 11.08
C PHE A 103 17.53 7.73 11.39
N ASP A 104 18.09 7.72 12.60
CA ASP A 104 18.91 6.64 13.12
C ASP A 104 18.66 6.46 14.61
N ASN A 105 18.38 5.22 15.01
CA ASN A 105 18.20 4.88 16.42
C ASN A 105 18.93 3.56 16.71
N PRO A 106 19.82 3.51 17.72
CA PRO A 106 20.54 2.29 18.08
C PRO A 106 19.63 1.13 18.52
N SER A 107 18.37 1.43 18.88
CA SER A 107 17.37 0.40 19.16
C SER A 107 16.83 -0.32 17.91
N GLY A 108 17.27 0.09 16.71
CA GLY A 108 16.86 -0.47 15.42
C GLY A 108 15.71 0.29 14.73
N THR A 109 15.01 1.16 15.47
CA THR A 109 13.82 1.85 14.94
C THR A 109 13.74 3.28 15.47
N ALA A 110 13.73 4.24 14.56
CA ALA A 110 13.47 5.64 14.81
C ALA A 110 11.97 5.90 14.91
N LEU A 111 11.59 7.03 15.51
CA LEU A 111 10.19 7.38 15.75
C LEU A 111 9.88 8.83 15.36
N VAL A 112 8.82 9.03 14.60
CA VAL A 112 8.14 10.31 14.47
C VAL A 112 6.76 10.17 15.09
N GLU A 113 6.42 11.00 16.06
CA GLU A 113 5.18 10.87 16.82
C GLU A 113 4.46 12.21 16.99
N THR A 114 3.15 12.23 16.83
CA THR A 114 2.32 13.40 17.15
C THR A 114 1.22 13.11 18.14
N LYS A 115 1.00 14.03 19.08
CA LYS A 115 -0.09 14.00 20.06
C LYS A 115 -0.66 15.40 20.24
N ALA A 116 -1.89 15.60 19.78
CA ALA A 116 -2.64 16.84 19.97
C ALA A 116 -3.88 16.66 20.87
N THR A 117 -4.26 17.70 21.60
CA THR A 117 -5.47 17.72 22.45
C THR A 117 -6.74 18.07 21.68
N THR A 118 -6.62 18.69 20.51
CA THR A 118 -7.71 19.08 19.59
C THR A 118 -7.33 18.75 18.15
N VAL A 119 -8.30 18.60 17.23
CA VAL A 119 -8.04 18.36 15.80
C VAL A 119 -7.17 19.47 15.22
N ALA A 120 -5.91 19.15 14.89
CA ALA A 120 -5.00 20.10 14.26
C ALA A 120 -3.85 19.44 13.50
N TYR A 121 -3.23 20.18 12.58
CA TYR A 121 -1.94 19.80 12.03
C TYR A 121 -0.88 19.88 13.13
N ALA A 122 -0.15 18.79 13.34
CA ALA A 122 0.83 18.70 14.42
C ALA A 122 2.27 18.71 13.92
N LEU A 123 2.56 18.17 12.73
CA LEU A 123 3.91 18.17 12.19
C LEU A 123 3.90 18.09 10.66
N GLU A 124 4.80 18.84 10.03
CA GLU A 124 5.13 18.66 8.62
C GLU A 124 6.64 18.44 8.47
N LEU A 125 7.02 17.36 7.78
CA LEU A 125 8.38 17.05 7.40
C LEU A 125 8.57 17.48 5.94
N ASN A 126 9.34 18.53 5.70
CA ASN A 126 9.52 19.16 4.40
C ASN A 126 11.02 19.40 4.11
N SER A 127 11.84 18.45 4.56
CA SER A 127 13.28 18.35 4.30
C SER A 127 13.54 16.92 3.84
N ALA A 128 14.49 16.69 2.94
CA ALA A 128 14.80 15.34 2.49
C ALA A 128 15.11 14.42 3.68
N ILE A 129 14.53 13.22 3.68
CA ILE A 129 14.73 12.25 4.75
C ILE A 129 15.61 11.10 4.25
N HIS A 130 16.56 10.67 5.08
CA HIS A 130 17.32 9.45 4.86
C HIS A 130 17.18 8.51 6.06
N LEU A 131 16.72 7.29 5.80
CA LEU A 131 16.53 6.26 6.83
C LEU A 131 17.80 5.42 6.96
N LEU A 132 18.49 5.55 8.09
CA LEU A 132 19.61 4.71 8.51
C LEU A 132 19.14 3.52 9.36
N SER A 133 18.00 3.68 10.04
CA SER A 133 17.25 2.63 10.73
C SER A 133 15.82 2.55 10.19
N ASP A 134 15.04 1.57 10.62
CA ASP A 134 13.59 1.57 10.38
C ASP A 134 12.96 2.82 11.00
N LEU A 135 11.78 3.22 10.52
CA LEU A 135 11.04 4.38 10.99
C LEU A 135 9.60 4.03 11.32
N GLU A 136 9.20 4.26 12.56
CA GLU A 136 7.79 4.35 12.94
C GLU A 136 7.31 5.80 12.82
N VAL A 137 6.16 5.99 12.19
CA VAL A 137 5.44 7.27 12.19
C VAL A 137 4.08 7.04 12.85
N ARG A 138 3.84 7.69 14.00
CA ARG A 138 2.70 7.41 14.86
C ARG A 138 1.88 8.66 15.15
N ILE A 139 0.59 8.56 14.90
CA ILE A 139 -0.41 9.53 15.34
C ILE A 139 -1.04 8.97 16.61
N VAL A 140 -0.85 9.63 17.76
CA VAL A 140 -1.32 9.15 19.07
C VAL A 140 -2.74 9.64 19.38
N SER A 141 -3.10 10.81 18.87
CA SER A 141 -4.40 11.44 19.07
C SER A 141 -4.76 12.32 17.86
N GLN A 142 -5.88 13.06 17.93
CA GLN A 142 -6.49 13.85 16.85
C GLN A 142 -5.53 14.87 16.18
N SER A 143 -4.62 14.38 15.35
CA SER A 143 -3.54 15.16 14.76
C SER A 143 -3.19 14.67 13.36
N THR A 144 -2.49 15.53 12.62
CA THR A 144 -2.01 15.21 11.27
C THR A 144 -0.49 15.32 11.21
N ILE A 145 0.14 14.32 10.59
CA ILE A 145 1.54 14.34 10.14
C ILE A 145 1.54 14.43 8.62
N ASN A 146 2.23 15.43 8.08
CA ASN A 146 2.51 15.53 6.65
C ASN A 146 3.98 15.19 6.40
N VAL A 147 4.24 14.23 5.51
CA VAL A 147 5.58 14.00 4.95
C VAL A 147 5.57 14.58 3.55
N TYR A 148 6.09 15.79 3.41
CA TYR A 148 6.16 16.59 2.18
C TYR A 148 7.59 16.65 1.63
N CYS A 149 8.25 15.52 1.45
CA CYS A 149 9.65 15.46 1.04
C CYS A 149 9.99 14.14 0.33
N ASP A 150 11.17 14.10 -0.27
CA ASP A 150 11.76 12.86 -0.75
C ASP A 150 12.31 12.04 0.41
N VAL A 151 12.01 10.75 0.41
CA VAL A 151 12.55 9.77 1.35
C VAL A 151 13.54 8.88 0.61
N SER A 152 14.62 8.51 1.28
CA SER A 152 15.65 7.60 0.79
C SER A 152 16.15 6.65 1.88
N GLY A 153 16.86 5.60 1.47
CA GLY A 153 17.37 4.58 2.38
C GLY A 153 16.64 3.25 2.25
N ALA A 154 17.06 2.28 3.06
CA ALA A 154 16.58 0.90 3.00
C ALA A 154 15.81 0.45 4.25
N GLY A 155 15.75 1.28 5.31
CA GLY A 155 14.95 1.00 6.50
C GLY A 155 13.47 0.95 6.17
N ASP A 156 12.74 0.04 6.82
CA ASP A 156 11.30 -0.08 6.66
C ASP A 156 10.58 1.10 7.31
N MET A 157 9.39 1.43 6.80
CA MET A 157 8.55 2.49 7.31
C MET A 157 7.22 1.93 7.81
N TYR A 158 6.94 2.11 9.10
CA TYR A 158 5.71 1.64 9.75
C TYR A 158 4.83 2.83 10.12
N LEU A 159 3.62 2.87 9.57
CA LEU A 159 2.74 4.03 9.64
C LEU A 159 1.51 3.69 10.45
N TYR A 160 1.41 4.30 11.63
CA TYR A 160 0.34 4.07 12.59
C TYR A 160 -0.54 5.32 12.66
N GLY A 161 -1.63 5.31 11.90
CA GLY A 161 -2.65 6.35 11.96
C GLY A 161 -3.65 6.13 13.11
N THR A 162 -4.65 7.00 13.16
CA THR A 162 -5.84 6.83 14.01
C THR A 162 -7.09 6.84 13.11
N ALA A 163 -8.16 6.16 13.51
CA ALA A 163 -9.45 6.40 12.89
C ALA A 163 -9.80 7.88 13.08
N ALA A 164 -10.28 8.53 12.00
CA ALA A 164 -10.56 9.96 11.91
C ALA A 164 -11.04 10.59 13.24
N PRO A 165 -10.56 11.80 13.60
CA PRO A 165 -10.12 12.87 12.70
C PRO A 165 -8.61 12.96 12.42
N GLY A 166 -7.77 12.08 12.99
CA GLY A 166 -6.34 12.04 12.65
C GLY A 166 -6.08 11.35 11.31
N TYR A 167 -5.11 11.84 10.55
CA TYR A 167 -4.66 11.19 9.32
C TYR A 167 -3.19 11.53 9.06
N MET A 168 -2.48 10.61 8.42
CA MET A 168 -1.13 10.86 7.92
C MET A 168 -1.21 11.15 6.44
N ARG A 169 -0.50 12.17 5.96
CA ARG A 169 -0.43 12.47 4.53
C ARG A 169 0.99 12.34 4.05
N LEU A 170 1.22 11.42 3.12
CA LEU A 170 2.46 11.37 2.36
C LEU A 170 2.24 12.11 1.04
N SER A 171 3.12 13.05 0.71
CA SER A 171 2.97 13.89 -0.46
C SER A 171 4.34 14.29 -0.96
N THR A 172 4.55 14.18 -2.26
CA THR A 172 5.84 14.53 -2.86
C THR A 172 5.60 15.07 -4.27
N SER A 173 6.49 15.96 -4.70
CA SER A 173 6.56 16.42 -6.09
C SER A 173 7.31 15.43 -6.99
N SER A 174 8.00 14.44 -6.42
CA SER A 174 8.84 13.48 -7.15
C SER A 174 8.72 12.05 -6.61
N PRO A 175 8.86 11.00 -7.45
CA PRO A 175 8.93 9.62 -6.99
C PRO A 175 10.08 9.38 -5.99
N TRP A 176 9.83 8.63 -4.91
CA TRP A 176 10.88 8.18 -3.96
C TRP A 176 11.77 7.09 -4.57
N ASN A 177 12.52 7.41 -5.61
CA ASN A 177 13.34 6.46 -6.36
C ASN A 177 14.49 5.87 -5.53
N ASN A 178 14.96 6.61 -4.52
CA ASN A 178 16.08 6.22 -3.66
C ASN A 178 15.64 5.53 -2.36
N PHE A 179 14.37 5.21 -2.23
CA PHE A 179 13.82 4.45 -1.12
C PHE A 179 13.50 3.03 -1.57
N SER A 180 13.95 2.04 -0.79
CA SER A 180 13.75 0.61 -1.09
C SER A 180 13.17 -0.21 0.07
N GLY A 181 12.99 0.40 1.24
CA GLY A 181 12.37 -0.25 2.39
C GLY A 181 10.91 -0.63 2.13
N GLY A 182 10.39 -1.56 2.92
CA GLY A 182 8.97 -1.88 3.00
C GLY A 182 8.18 -0.73 3.63
N VAL A 183 6.92 -0.61 3.27
CA VAL A 183 6.01 0.37 3.88
C VAL A 183 4.80 -0.35 4.43
N TYR A 184 4.54 -0.19 5.72
CA TYR A 184 3.48 -0.89 6.43
C TYR A 184 2.47 0.12 6.93
N VAL A 185 1.22 0.00 6.51
CA VAL A 185 0.15 0.95 6.81
C VAL A 185 -0.85 0.34 7.76
N TYR A 186 -0.99 0.93 8.95
CA TYR A 186 -1.92 0.52 9.98
C TYR A 186 -2.87 1.69 10.32
N ASN A 187 -4.17 1.37 10.45
CA ASN A 187 -5.20 2.30 10.95
C ASN A 187 -5.24 3.69 10.30
N GLY A 188 -5.56 3.76 9.01
CA GLY A 188 -5.90 5.02 8.32
C GLY A 188 -4.72 5.93 8.01
N ALA A 189 -4.17 5.78 6.81
CA ALA A 189 -3.24 6.74 6.23
C ALA A 189 -3.75 7.25 4.88
N ASP A 190 -3.54 8.53 4.62
CA ASP A 190 -3.81 9.17 3.34
C ASP A 190 -2.52 9.14 2.51
N PHE A 191 -2.57 8.39 1.43
CA PHE A 191 -1.46 8.01 0.57
C PHE A 191 -1.87 8.14 -0.88
N PRO A 192 -1.18 8.91 -1.71
CA PRO A 192 -0.54 10.19 -1.45
C PRO A 192 -1.25 11.32 -2.21
N GLN A 193 -0.95 12.56 -1.83
CA GLN A 193 -1.24 13.72 -2.68
C GLN A 193 -0.03 13.97 -3.59
N THR A 194 -0.15 13.74 -4.89
CA THR A 194 0.90 14.06 -5.86
C THR A 194 0.35 14.92 -6.98
N ALA A 195 1.24 15.50 -7.79
CA ALA A 195 0.85 16.01 -9.09
C ALA A 195 0.29 14.85 -9.96
N ALA A 196 -0.53 15.16 -10.96
CA ALA A 196 -1.07 14.13 -11.83
C ALA A 196 0.06 13.30 -12.51
N ASN A 197 -0.13 11.99 -12.61
CA ASN A 197 0.77 11.00 -13.23
C ASN A 197 2.00 10.56 -12.41
N THR A 198 1.96 10.63 -11.08
CA THR A 198 3.14 10.30 -10.26
C THR A 198 3.18 8.81 -9.88
N PHE A 199 4.39 8.24 -9.91
CA PHE A 199 4.71 6.92 -9.39
C PHE A 199 5.33 7.09 -8.00
N LEU A 200 4.86 6.36 -6.99
CA LEU A 200 5.40 6.47 -5.64
C LEU A 200 6.01 5.15 -5.20
N MET A 201 7.16 5.26 -4.53
CA MET A 201 7.84 4.15 -3.85
C MET A 201 8.00 2.94 -4.78
N THR A 202 8.39 3.18 -6.03
CA THR A 202 8.41 2.19 -7.12
C THR A 202 9.26 0.96 -6.82
N ASN A 203 10.17 1.04 -5.85
CA ASN A 203 11.02 -0.07 -5.42
C ASN A 203 10.52 -0.80 -4.16
N SER A 204 9.48 -0.29 -3.51
CA SER A 204 8.98 -0.75 -2.21
C SER A 204 7.79 -1.69 -2.32
N VAL A 205 7.69 -2.61 -1.38
CA VAL A 205 6.45 -3.34 -1.11
C VAL A 205 5.64 -2.52 -0.11
N VAL A 206 4.39 -2.23 -0.45
CA VAL A 206 3.44 -1.59 0.46
C VAL A 206 2.53 -2.65 1.03
N THR A 207 2.41 -2.73 2.35
CA THR A 207 1.54 -3.68 3.06
C THR A 207 0.48 -2.91 3.82
N LEU A 208 -0.79 -3.14 3.49
CA LEU A 208 -1.91 -2.68 4.29
C LEU A 208 -2.13 -3.70 5.40
N GLY A 209 -1.82 -3.31 6.64
CA GLY A 209 -2.11 -4.11 7.83
C GLY A 209 -3.60 -4.42 7.95
N ALA A 210 -3.98 -5.39 8.78
CA ALA A 210 -5.40 -5.72 8.98
C ALA A 210 -6.20 -4.47 9.40
N ASN A 211 -7.38 -4.25 8.80
CA ASN A 211 -8.19 -3.03 8.94
C ASN A 211 -7.52 -1.74 8.44
N GLY A 212 -6.41 -1.86 7.70
CA GLY A 212 -5.70 -0.75 7.10
C GLY A 212 -6.56 -0.03 6.06
N LEU A 213 -6.50 1.29 6.07
CA LEU A 213 -7.14 2.16 5.09
C LEU A 213 -6.06 2.96 4.39
N LEU A 214 -6.06 2.90 3.07
CA LEU A 214 -5.19 3.64 2.17
C LEU A 214 -6.03 4.60 1.35
N ARG A 215 -5.90 5.92 1.56
CA ARG A 215 -6.62 6.91 0.73
C ARG A 215 -5.76 7.49 -0.36
N ILE A 216 -6.07 7.15 -1.61
CA ILE A 216 -5.35 7.59 -2.80
C ILE A 216 -6.05 8.78 -3.43
N MET A 217 -5.30 9.88 -3.55
CA MET A 217 -5.78 11.07 -4.26
C MET A 217 -5.50 10.96 -5.77
N ALA A 218 -6.25 11.74 -6.53
CA ALA A 218 -6.24 11.77 -8.00
C ALA A 218 -4.84 11.79 -8.64
N GLY A 219 -4.67 10.99 -9.69
CA GLY A 219 -3.49 11.06 -10.56
C GLY A 219 -2.31 10.17 -10.17
N SER A 220 -2.38 9.45 -9.05
CA SER A 220 -1.37 8.45 -8.68
C SER A 220 -1.43 7.24 -9.62
N LYS A 221 -0.30 6.84 -10.23
CA LYS A 221 -0.22 5.70 -11.17
C LYS A 221 0.25 4.39 -10.53
N GLN A 222 1.05 4.49 -9.47
CA GLN A 222 1.67 3.37 -8.80
C GLN A 222 2.00 3.77 -7.36
N ILE A 223 1.79 2.88 -6.40
CA ILE A 223 2.01 3.15 -4.96
C ILE A 223 3.10 2.25 -4.38
N GLY A 224 3.57 1.28 -5.16
CA GLY A 224 4.72 0.44 -4.88
C GLY A 224 4.96 -0.51 -6.06
N LYS A 225 6.00 -1.34 -6.01
CA LYS A 225 6.12 -2.47 -6.97
C LYS A 225 5.08 -3.54 -6.70
N ARG A 226 4.69 -3.70 -5.44
CA ARG A 226 3.69 -4.65 -4.96
C ARG A 226 2.90 -4.04 -3.81
N LEU A 227 1.59 -4.24 -3.81
CA LEU A 227 0.68 -3.92 -2.73
C LEU A 227 0.16 -5.23 -2.12
N VAL A 228 0.39 -5.43 -0.83
CA VAL A 228 -0.12 -6.55 -0.06
C VAL A 228 -1.29 -6.06 0.79
N ALA A 229 -2.48 -6.56 0.51
CA ALA A 229 -3.71 -6.23 1.21
C ALA A 229 -4.09 -7.35 2.17
N LEU A 230 -3.87 -7.13 3.47
CA LEU A 230 -4.33 -8.07 4.50
C LEU A 230 -5.84 -7.96 4.73
N ASN A 231 -6.36 -8.74 5.67
CA ASN A 231 -7.80 -8.87 5.86
C ASN A 231 -8.47 -7.55 6.29
N ASN A 232 -9.68 -7.33 5.77
CA ASN A 232 -10.51 -6.15 6.01
C ASN A 232 -9.83 -4.82 5.68
N THR A 233 -9.00 -4.80 4.65
CA THR A 233 -8.34 -3.58 4.18
C THR A 233 -9.23 -2.79 3.23
N GLN A 234 -8.94 -1.50 3.12
CA GLN A 234 -9.66 -0.59 2.23
C GLN A 234 -8.67 0.26 1.45
N ILE A 235 -8.89 0.33 0.14
CA ILE A 235 -8.25 1.31 -0.72
C ILE A 235 -9.35 2.25 -1.17
N TYR A 236 -9.15 3.52 -0.90
CA TYR A 236 -10.17 4.53 -1.02
C TYR A 236 -9.73 5.65 -1.93
N SER A 237 -10.60 6.05 -2.85
CA SER A 237 -10.44 7.25 -3.64
C SER A 237 -10.96 8.48 -2.94
N TYR A 238 -10.12 9.51 -2.87
CA TYR A 238 -10.56 10.85 -2.49
C TYR A 238 -10.52 11.78 -3.71
N TYR A 239 -11.68 12.38 -4.02
CA TYR A 239 -11.98 13.28 -5.15
C TYR A 239 -12.28 12.62 -6.52
N ASN A 240 -12.98 13.37 -7.37
CA ASN A 240 -13.74 12.98 -8.57
C ASN A 240 -12.95 12.40 -9.78
N TYR A 241 -11.87 11.64 -9.58
CA TYR A 241 -10.93 11.29 -10.64
C TYR A 241 -10.75 9.77 -10.84
N GLN A 242 -10.19 9.41 -12.01
CA GLN A 242 -9.92 8.04 -12.44
C GLN A 242 -8.68 7.46 -11.75
N TYR A 243 -8.73 6.19 -11.33
CA TYR A 243 -7.57 5.43 -10.84
C TYR A 243 -6.92 4.69 -11.99
N TRP A 244 -5.60 4.81 -12.08
CA TRP A 244 -4.76 3.98 -12.92
C TRP A 244 -3.75 3.31 -12.01
N LEU A 245 -4.09 2.17 -11.40
CA LEU A 245 -3.11 1.37 -10.68
C LEU A 245 -2.42 0.48 -11.70
N THR A 246 -1.31 0.97 -12.25
CA THR A 246 -0.58 0.32 -13.33
C THR A 246 0.79 -0.12 -12.85
N ASN A 247 1.31 -1.23 -13.39
CA ASN A 247 2.66 -1.73 -13.13
C ASN A 247 2.93 -2.04 -11.65
N MET A 248 1.91 -2.54 -10.95
CA MET A 248 1.98 -2.95 -9.56
C MET A 248 1.33 -4.32 -9.42
N ALA A 249 1.97 -5.24 -8.71
CA ALA A 249 1.33 -6.49 -8.30
C ALA A 249 0.43 -6.24 -7.08
N LEU A 250 -0.71 -6.93 -7.01
CA LEU A 250 -1.64 -6.90 -5.89
C LEU A 250 -1.70 -8.31 -5.30
N GLU A 251 -1.44 -8.41 -4.01
CA GLU A 251 -1.53 -9.67 -3.26
C GLU A 251 -2.60 -9.51 -2.19
N ILE A 252 -3.62 -10.38 -2.19
CA ILE A 252 -4.75 -10.30 -1.26
C ILE A 252 -4.71 -11.45 -0.26
N HIS A 253 -4.97 -11.13 1.01
CA HIS A 253 -5.07 -12.07 2.12
C HIS A 253 -6.33 -11.76 2.93
N GLY A 254 -7.50 -12.13 2.39
CA GLY A 254 -8.81 -11.84 2.96
C GLY A 254 -9.57 -10.76 2.19
N ASN A 255 -10.29 -9.88 2.90
CA ASN A 255 -11.16 -8.90 2.24
C ASN A 255 -10.45 -7.57 1.95
N LEU A 256 -10.49 -7.14 0.69
CA LEU A 256 -10.08 -5.82 0.22
C LEU A 256 -11.30 -5.08 -0.34
N ASN A 257 -11.60 -3.89 0.18
CA ASN A 257 -12.61 -3.01 -0.40
C ASN A 257 -11.95 -1.92 -1.24
N LEU A 258 -12.18 -1.94 -2.55
CA LEU A 258 -11.85 -0.84 -3.45
C LEU A 258 -13.05 0.11 -3.48
N ARG A 259 -12.90 1.25 -2.81
CA ARG A 259 -13.94 2.26 -2.69
C ARG A 259 -13.61 3.52 -3.46
N ALA A 260 -14.62 4.12 -4.08
CA ALA A 260 -14.52 5.50 -4.52
C ALA A 260 -15.73 6.36 -4.18
N ASP A 261 -15.46 7.54 -3.61
CA ASP A 261 -16.48 8.53 -3.27
C ASP A 261 -16.43 9.74 -4.21
N GLY A 262 -17.61 10.22 -4.56
CA GLY A 262 -17.81 11.51 -5.21
C GLY A 262 -19.16 11.55 -5.93
N ALA A 263 -19.65 12.75 -6.23
CA ALA A 263 -20.92 12.94 -6.93
C ALA A 263 -20.94 12.15 -8.25
N ALA A 264 -22.06 11.50 -8.57
CA ALA A 264 -22.23 10.64 -9.74
C ALA A 264 -22.03 11.43 -11.06
N ASN A 265 -20.79 11.56 -11.52
CA ASN A 265 -20.48 12.03 -12.86
C ASN A 265 -20.00 10.83 -13.68
N SER A 266 -20.52 10.70 -14.90
CA SER A 266 -20.19 9.65 -15.86
C SER A 266 -18.69 9.61 -16.19
N GLY A 267 -18.13 8.40 -16.35
CA GLY A 267 -16.76 8.19 -16.83
C GLY A 267 -15.69 7.91 -15.76
N ARG A 268 -16.07 7.48 -14.56
CA ARG A 268 -15.10 7.13 -13.51
C ARG A 268 -14.74 5.66 -13.55
N TYR A 269 -13.44 5.38 -13.60
CA TYR A 269 -12.92 4.02 -13.64
C TYR A 269 -11.90 3.77 -12.53
N VAL A 270 -11.97 2.59 -11.93
CA VAL A 270 -10.79 1.97 -11.32
C VAL A 270 -10.16 1.09 -12.39
N TYR A 271 -9.05 1.51 -12.95
CA TYR A 271 -8.30 0.72 -13.91
C TYR A 271 -7.08 0.12 -13.21
N TYR A 272 -7.11 -1.19 -13.02
CA TYR A 272 -5.99 -1.97 -12.52
C TYR A 272 -5.31 -2.69 -13.67
N HIS A 273 -4.00 -2.53 -13.79
CA HIS A 273 -3.15 -3.23 -14.75
C HIS A 273 -1.92 -3.78 -14.05
N GLY A 274 -1.91 -5.10 -13.87
CA GLY A 274 -0.87 -5.84 -13.16
C GLY A 274 -1.35 -7.23 -12.78
N ASP A 275 -0.56 -7.93 -11.97
CA ASP A 275 -0.86 -9.28 -11.52
C ASP A 275 -1.61 -9.24 -10.18
N VAL A 276 -2.71 -9.99 -10.07
CA VAL A 276 -3.45 -10.19 -8.81
C VAL A 276 -3.15 -11.61 -8.31
N SER A 277 -2.83 -11.75 -7.03
CA SER A 277 -2.54 -13.05 -6.42
C SER A 277 -3.05 -13.17 -4.98
N GLY A 278 -3.07 -14.41 -4.46
CA GLY A 278 -3.43 -14.71 -3.07
C GLY A 278 -4.82 -15.32 -2.92
N THR A 279 -5.43 -15.17 -1.75
CA THR A 279 -6.76 -15.72 -1.43
C THR A 279 -7.59 -14.67 -0.70
N GLY A 280 -8.82 -14.44 -1.17
CA GLY A 280 -9.69 -13.45 -0.58
C GLY A 280 -10.77 -12.89 -1.52
N MET A 281 -11.33 -11.76 -1.12
CA MET A 281 -12.37 -11.07 -1.86
C MET A 281 -11.96 -9.61 -2.13
N ILE A 282 -12.07 -9.18 -3.37
CA ILE A 282 -11.95 -7.80 -3.81
C ILE A 282 -13.37 -7.27 -4.06
N THR A 283 -13.88 -6.48 -3.14
CA THR A 283 -15.17 -5.81 -3.30
C THR A 283 -14.96 -4.43 -3.90
N CYS A 284 -15.57 -4.17 -5.04
CA CYS A 284 -15.49 -2.87 -5.71
C CYS A 284 -16.73 -2.03 -5.37
N SER A 285 -16.69 -1.25 -4.29
CA SER A 285 -17.83 -0.46 -3.78
C SER A 285 -17.79 0.98 -4.28
N THR A 286 -18.71 1.38 -5.15
CA THR A 286 -18.70 2.72 -5.75
C THR A 286 -20.09 3.29 -5.94
N GLY A 287 -20.22 4.62 -6.00
CA GLY A 287 -21.48 5.28 -6.40
C GLY A 287 -21.93 4.89 -7.82
N ALA A 288 -23.15 5.29 -8.21
CA ALA A 288 -23.67 5.01 -9.54
C ALA A 288 -22.74 5.53 -10.66
N GLY A 289 -22.44 4.68 -11.65
CA GLY A 289 -21.68 5.05 -12.86
C GLY A 289 -20.17 4.76 -12.83
N PHE A 290 -19.66 4.09 -11.80
CA PHE A 290 -18.26 3.66 -11.72
C PHE A 290 -18.03 2.28 -12.35
N THR A 291 -16.92 2.14 -13.06
CA THR A 291 -16.51 0.87 -13.69
C THR A 291 -15.12 0.46 -13.24
N ASN A 292 -14.97 -0.76 -12.76
CA ASN A 292 -13.70 -1.33 -12.33
C ASN A 292 -13.23 -2.28 -13.42
N ARG A 293 -12.02 -2.07 -13.93
CA ARG A 293 -11.42 -2.91 -14.97
C ARG A 293 -10.12 -3.50 -14.46
N PHE A 294 -9.98 -4.81 -14.64
CA PHE A 294 -8.77 -5.55 -14.32
C PHE A 294 -8.13 -6.08 -15.61
N VAL A 295 -6.86 -5.76 -15.82
CA VAL A 295 -6.02 -6.22 -16.94
C VAL A 295 -4.72 -6.78 -16.35
N GLY A 296 -4.12 -7.76 -17.01
CA GLY A 296 -2.92 -8.47 -16.52
C GLY A 296 -3.25 -9.93 -16.24
N SER A 297 -2.83 -10.44 -15.08
CA SER A 297 -3.11 -11.82 -14.68
C SER A 297 -3.76 -11.94 -13.30
N VAL A 298 -4.43 -13.06 -13.07
CA VAL A 298 -4.98 -13.47 -11.78
C VAL A 298 -4.46 -14.87 -11.47
N SER A 299 -3.83 -15.03 -10.32
CA SER A 299 -3.29 -16.30 -9.84
C SER A 299 -3.74 -16.53 -8.41
N PRO A 300 -4.85 -17.24 -8.16
CA PRO A 300 -5.18 -17.69 -6.81
C PRO A 300 -3.99 -18.40 -6.17
N GLY A 301 -3.84 -18.33 -4.85
CA GLY A 301 -2.68 -18.94 -4.21
C GLY A 301 -2.80 -19.14 -2.69
N LEU A 302 -1.78 -19.83 -2.15
CA LEU A 302 -1.69 -20.49 -0.82
C LEU A 302 -2.26 -21.93 -0.78
N ASN A 303 -1.78 -22.82 -1.66
CA ASN A 303 -2.49 -24.08 -2.05
C ASN A 303 -3.81 -23.73 -2.76
N ALA A 304 -4.76 -24.68 -2.84
CA ALA A 304 -6.10 -24.44 -3.39
C ALA A 304 -6.68 -23.10 -2.90
N GLY A 305 -6.62 -22.08 -3.75
CA GLY A 305 -6.85 -20.69 -3.40
C GLY A 305 -8.10 -20.14 -4.08
N ALA A 306 -8.73 -19.14 -3.48
CA ALA A 306 -9.93 -18.53 -4.05
C ALA A 306 -9.81 -17.01 -4.10
N ILE A 307 -9.94 -16.43 -5.29
CA ILE A 307 -10.05 -14.98 -5.49
C ILE A 307 -11.46 -14.65 -5.98
N THR A 308 -12.19 -13.87 -5.19
CA THR A 308 -13.52 -13.38 -5.58
C THR A 308 -13.47 -11.90 -5.94
N PHE A 309 -13.91 -11.54 -7.14
CA PHE A 309 -14.25 -10.17 -7.50
C PHE A 309 -15.74 -9.96 -7.27
N ALA A 310 -16.08 -9.07 -6.34
CA ALA A 310 -17.48 -8.74 -6.01
C ALA A 310 -17.77 -7.29 -6.41
N ALA A 311 -18.85 -7.06 -7.15
CA ALA A 311 -19.33 -5.70 -7.35
C ALA A 311 -20.01 -5.20 -6.08
N GLY A 312 -19.76 -3.96 -5.67
CA GLY A 312 -20.63 -3.26 -4.71
C GLY A 312 -21.89 -2.72 -5.40
N SER A 313 -22.80 -2.11 -4.63
CA SER A 313 -24.03 -1.53 -5.16
C SER A 313 -23.76 -0.57 -6.33
N ASN A 314 -24.30 -0.86 -7.51
CA ASN A 314 -24.15 -0.07 -8.74
C ASN A 314 -22.74 -0.03 -9.37
N ALA A 315 -21.82 -0.90 -8.95
CA ALA A 315 -20.50 -1.01 -9.57
C ALA A 315 -20.52 -1.94 -10.79
N LYS A 316 -19.79 -1.57 -11.85
CA LYS A 316 -19.47 -2.48 -12.96
C LYS A 316 -18.08 -3.09 -12.76
N LEU A 317 -17.92 -4.35 -13.11
CA LEU A 317 -16.68 -5.11 -13.20
C LEU A 317 -16.45 -5.45 -14.68
N LEU A 318 -15.24 -5.20 -15.15
CA LEU A 318 -14.78 -5.52 -16.49
C LEU A 318 -13.45 -6.25 -16.35
N PHE A 319 -13.23 -7.21 -17.24
CA PHE A 319 -12.00 -7.99 -17.29
C PHE A 319 -11.37 -7.85 -18.66
N GLY A 320 -10.05 -7.77 -18.69
CA GLY A 320 -9.29 -7.57 -19.93
C GLY A 320 -9.65 -6.27 -20.67
N GLN A 321 -9.16 -6.21 -21.90
CA GLN A 321 -9.50 -5.19 -22.88
C GLN A 321 -9.28 -5.75 -24.30
N ALA A 322 -9.74 -5.03 -25.32
CA ALA A 322 -9.56 -5.45 -26.70
C ALA A 322 -8.07 -5.76 -27.00
N GLY A 323 -7.81 -6.98 -27.48
CA GLY A 323 -6.45 -7.46 -27.79
C GLY A 323 -5.59 -7.83 -26.57
N SER A 324 -6.13 -7.74 -25.35
CA SER A 324 -5.43 -8.10 -24.12
C SER A 324 -6.44 -8.65 -23.09
N PRO A 325 -6.88 -9.91 -23.25
CA PRO A 325 -7.70 -10.60 -22.26
C PRO A 325 -7.01 -10.66 -20.90
N LEU A 326 -7.78 -10.85 -19.82
CA LEU A 326 -7.21 -11.12 -18.50
C LEU A 326 -6.74 -12.59 -18.43
N LEU A 327 -5.48 -12.83 -18.10
CA LEU A 327 -4.94 -14.18 -17.97
C LEU A 327 -5.30 -14.77 -16.59
N LEU A 328 -5.90 -15.96 -16.57
CA LEU A 328 -6.12 -16.75 -15.37
C LEU A 328 -5.05 -17.84 -15.29
N ASN A 329 -4.21 -17.80 -14.25
CA ASN A 329 -3.26 -18.88 -13.94
C ASN A 329 -3.88 -19.77 -12.87
N ILE A 330 -4.10 -21.05 -13.19
CA ILE A 330 -4.92 -21.96 -12.39
C ILE A 330 -4.13 -23.21 -12.00
N GLU A 331 -3.98 -23.45 -10.69
CA GLU A 331 -3.58 -24.74 -10.11
C GLU A 331 -4.81 -25.59 -9.73
N ASP A 332 -4.60 -26.87 -9.40
CA ASP A 332 -5.67 -27.75 -8.90
C ASP A 332 -6.27 -27.22 -7.60
N GLY A 333 -7.59 -27.11 -7.57
CA GLY A 333 -8.36 -26.56 -6.46
C GLY A 333 -8.47 -25.03 -6.44
N ASP A 334 -7.82 -24.32 -7.36
CA ASP A 334 -7.97 -22.86 -7.48
C ASP A 334 -9.34 -22.47 -8.02
N GLN A 335 -9.84 -21.33 -7.52
CA GLN A 335 -11.06 -20.71 -7.99
C GLN A 335 -10.93 -19.20 -8.17
N VAL A 336 -11.44 -18.70 -9.29
CA VAL A 336 -11.74 -17.30 -9.54
C VAL A 336 -13.26 -17.14 -9.60
N ALA A 337 -13.80 -16.25 -8.78
CA ALA A 337 -15.23 -16.01 -8.69
C ALA A 337 -15.56 -14.56 -9.07
N VAL A 338 -16.62 -14.36 -9.85
CA VAL A 338 -17.19 -13.05 -10.13
C VAL A 338 -18.61 -13.02 -9.58
N SER A 339 -18.86 -12.13 -8.63
CA SER A 339 -20.10 -12.14 -7.85
C SER A 339 -20.75 -10.77 -7.72
N ASN A 340 -22.04 -10.79 -7.33
CA ASN A 340 -22.87 -9.60 -7.14
C ASN A 340 -23.00 -8.71 -8.38
N ILE A 341 -22.92 -9.31 -9.57
CA ILE A 341 -23.11 -8.63 -10.86
C ILE A 341 -24.49 -8.94 -11.44
N ALA A 342 -25.02 -8.03 -12.25
CA ALA A 342 -26.32 -8.16 -12.92
C ALA A 342 -26.23 -8.55 -14.42
N TYR A 343 -25.03 -8.88 -14.89
CA TYR A 343 -24.75 -9.21 -16.29
C TYR A 343 -23.86 -10.44 -16.37
N ALA A 344 -24.01 -11.24 -17.42
CA ALA A 344 -23.18 -12.42 -17.64
C ALA A 344 -21.71 -12.03 -17.90
N VAL A 345 -20.79 -12.87 -17.45
CA VAL A 345 -19.34 -12.73 -17.69
C VAL A 345 -19.03 -13.22 -19.11
N ASN A 346 -18.35 -12.40 -19.92
CA ASN A 346 -17.96 -12.78 -21.26
C ASN A 346 -16.67 -13.61 -21.23
N LEU A 347 -16.70 -14.85 -21.70
CA LEU A 347 -15.51 -15.71 -21.71
C LEU A 347 -14.41 -15.18 -22.63
N ALA A 348 -14.77 -14.42 -23.67
CA ALA A 348 -13.81 -13.77 -24.57
C ALA A 348 -13.07 -12.56 -23.94
N ASP A 349 -13.29 -12.29 -22.66
CA ASP A 349 -12.52 -11.31 -21.88
C ASP A 349 -11.35 -11.98 -21.13
N PHE A 350 -11.22 -13.32 -21.21
CA PHE A 350 -10.21 -14.11 -20.49
C PHE A 350 -9.37 -15.00 -21.39
N ASP A 351 -8.13 -15.17 -20.98
CA ASP A 351 -7.25 -16.29 -21.34
C ASP A 351 -7.03 -17.15 -20.10
N VAL A 352 -6.72 -18.44 -20.29
CA VAL A 352 -6.52 -19.38 -19.18
C VAL A 352 -5.27 -20.22 -19.41
N LYS A 353 -4.47 -20.38 -18.36
CA LYS A 353 -3.30 -21.25 -18.30
C LYS A 353 -3.39 -22.17 -17.08
N PHE A 354 -3.22 -23.47 -17.29
CA PHE A 354 -3.20 -24.46 -16.23
C PHE A 354 -1.76 -24.82 -15.84
N LEU A 355 -1.49 -24.80 -14.54
CA LEU A 355 -0.14 -24.97 -13.99
C LEU A 355 0.09 -26.34 -13.36
N THR A 356 -0.98 -27.05 -13.00
CA THR A 356 -0.92 -28.38 -12.40
C THR A 356 -2.04 -29.30 -12.93
N THR A 357 -1.88 -30.60 -12.72
CA THR A 357 -2.89 -31.60 -13.08
C THR A 357 -4.02 -31.60 -12.07
N THR A 358 -5.25 -31.80 -12.52
CA THR A 358 -6.40 -32.01 -11.64
C THR A 358 -6.31 -33.37 -10.95
N ALA A 359 -6.80 -33.46 -9.71
CA ALA A 359 -6.95 -34.75 -9.04
C ALA A 359 -7.71 -35.77 -9.91
N VAL A 360 -7.25 -37.02 -9.90
CA VAL A 360 -7.78 -38.06 -10.79
C VAL A 360 -9.27 -38.29 -10.53
N GLY A 361 -10.08 -38.23 -11.59
CA GLY A 361 -11.52 -38.48 -11.52
C GLY A 361 -12.34 -37.29 -11.02
N THR A 362 -11.73 -36.12 -10.81
CA THR A 362 -12.44 -34.90 -10.39
C THR A 362 -12.47 -33.86 -11.51
N THR A 363 -13.27 -32.82 -11.30
CA THR A 363 -13.30 -31.61 -12.13
C THR A 363 -12.93 -30.44 -11.24
N ASN A 364 -11.93 -29.66 -11.64
CA ASN A 364 -11.61 -28.42 -10.95
C ASN A 364 -12.53 -27.31 -11.46
N TRP A 365 -13.46 -26.83 -10.62
CA TRP A 365 -14.42 -25.77 -10.93
C TRP A 365 -13.81 -24.39 -10.70
N PHE A 366 -12.93 -24.01 -11.62
CA PHE A 366 -12.00 -22.90 -11.44
C PHE A 366 -12.58 -21.51 -11.71
N LEU A 367 -13.70 -21.38 -12.43
CA LEU A 367 -14.31 -20.07 -12.71
C LEU A 367 -15.79 -20.08 -12.37
N TYR A 368 -16.23 -19.13 -11.54
CA TYR A 368 -17.61 -18.94 -11.13
C TYR A 368 -18.14 -17.55 -11.52
N SER A 369 -19.42 -17.48 -11.91
CA SER A 369 -20.15 -16.22 -12.14
C SER A 369 -21.54 -16.27 -11.53
N SER A 370 -21.90 -15.28 -10.68
CA SER A 370 -23.25 -15.20 -10.11
C SER A 370 -24.36 -14.91 -11.14
N ALA A 371 -23.99 -14.48 -12.34
CA ALA A 371 -24.92 -14.13 -13.43
C ALA A 371 -24.69 -14.97 -14.70
N GLY A 372 -23.93 -16.08 -14.58
CA GLY A 372 -23.60 -16.96 -15.70
C GLY A 372 -22.58 -16.38 -16.69
N PHE A 373 -22.48 -17.02 -17.86
CA PHE A 373 -21.47 -16.73 -18.88
C PHE A 373 -22.07 -16.42 -20.26
N THR A 374 -21.32 -15.69 -21.08
CA THR A 374 -21.61 -15.40 -22.50
C THR A 374 -20.33 -15.51 -23.36
N GLY A 375 -20.43 -15.30 -24.67
CA GLY A 375 -19.29 -15.30 -25.60
C GLY A 375 -18.88 -16.68 -26.13
N GLY A 376 -19.39 -17.77 -25.55
CA GLY A 376 -19.24 -19.14 -26.07
C GLY A 376 -17.87 -19.79 -25.86
N ALA A 377 -16.77 -19.03 -25.90
CA ALA A 377 -15.41 -19.52 -25.69
C ALA A 377 -14.46 -18.44 -25.15
N PHE A 378 -13.31 -18.88 -24.62
CA PHE A 378 -12.17 -18.02 -24.30
C PHE A 378 -11.59 -17.38 -25.57
N THR A 379 -10.91 -16.23 -25.43
CA THR A 379 -10.34 -15.51 -26.58
C THR A 379 -9.32 -16.37 -27.32
N ASN A 380 -8.37 -16.93 -26.57
CA ASN A 380 -7.45 -17.94 -27.05
C ASN A 380 -7.85 -19.32 -26.53
N SER A 381 -7.35 -20.38 -27.19
CA SER A 381 -7.52 -21.73 -26.66
C SER A 381 -6.81 -21.85 -25.30
N PRO A 382 -7.40 -22.54 -24.30
CA PRO A 382 -6.75 -22.72 -23.00
C PRO A 382 -5.35 -23.34 -23.14
N ASP A 383 -4.38 -22.78 -22.40
CA ASP A 383 -3.01 -23.25 -22.36
C ASP A 383 -2.85 -24.35 -21.30
N PHE A 384 -2.63 -25.58 -21.75
CA PHE A 384 -2.36 -26.72 -20.87
C PHE A 384 -0.85 -26.95 -20.64
N GLY A 385 0.03 -26.16 -21.26
CA GLY A 385 1.48 -26.33 -21.16
C GLY A 385 1.94 -27.72 -21.57
N VAL A 386 2.51 -28.47 -20.62
CA VAL A 386 2.99 -29.86 -20.80
C VAL A 386 1.92 -30.92 -20.50
N PHE A 387 0.72 -30.49 -20.13
CA PHE A 387 -0.41 -31.35 -19.81
C PHE A 387 -1.37 -31.43 -21.00
N SER A 388 -2.37 -32.30 -20.87
CA SER A 388 -3.54 -32.32 -21.75
C SER A 388 -4.81 -32.14 -20.92
N GLY A 389 -5.89 -31.65 -21.53
CA GLY A 389 -7.14 -31.50 -20.81
C GLY A 389 -8.30 -30.98 -21.66
N TYR A 390 -9.42 -30.73 -20.99
CA TYR A 390 -10.58 -30.09 -21.59
C TYR A 390 -11.35 -29.28 -20.54
N CYS A 391 -11.97 -28.18 -20.99
CA CYS A 391 -12.89 -27.39 -20.18
C CYS A 391 -14.32 -27.91 -20.33
N VAL A 392 -15.11 -27.82 -19.26
CA VAL A 392 -16.53 -28.16 -19.22
C VAL A 392 -17.35 -26.97 -18.75
N SER A 393 -18.55 -26.81 -19.31
CA SER A 393 -19.50 -25.76 -18.96
C SER A 393 -20.93 -26.25 -19.15
N ASN A 394 -21.91 -25.52 -18.63
CA ASN A 394 -23.34 -25.83 -18.76
C ASN A 394 -23.73 -27.24 -18.24
N VAL A 395 -23.02 -27.73 -17.22
CA VAL A 395 -23.38 -28.98 -16.54
C VAL A 395 -24.59 -28.70 -15.64
N PRO A 396 -25.65 -29.54 -15.66
CA PRO A 396 -26.83 -29.34 -14.81
C PRO A 396 -26.47 -29.19 -13.33
N GLY A 397 -26.96 -28.14 -12.69
CA GLY A 397 -26.63 -27.77 -11.30
C GLY A 397 -25.28 -27.04 -11.13
N MET A 398 -24.52 -26.84 -12.21
CA MET A 398 -23.24 -26.13 -12.27
C MET A 398 -23.22 -25.10 -13.41
N GLU A 399 -24.38 -24.56 -13.79
CA GLU A 399 -24.54 -23.64 -14.93
C GLU A 399 -23.74 -22.33 -14.75
N ASN A 400 -23.45 -21.98 -13.50
CA ASN A 400 -22.68 -20.80 -13.11
C ASN A 400 -21.18 -21.07 -12.97
N TYR A 401 -20.70 -22.25 -13.36
CA TYR A 401 -19.30 -22.63 -13.27
C TYR A 401 -18.71 -23.07 -14.61
N ILE A 402 -17.41 -22.79 -14.79
CA ILE A 402 -16.56 -23.45 -15.78
C ILE A 402 -15.61 -24.38 -15.02
N GLY A 403 -15.57 -25.63 -15.46
CA GLY A 403 -14.69 -26.65 -14.93
C GLY A 403 -13.57 -27.01 -15.89
N VAL A 404 -12.53 -27.66 -15.39
CA VAL A 404 -11.46 -28.26 -16.19
C VAL A 404 -11.13 -29.65 -15.67
N VAL A 405 -10.68 -30.51 -16.58
CA VAL A 405 -9.95 -31.74 -16.28
C VAL A 405 -8.58 -31.64 -16.95
N VAL A 406 -7.50 -31.72 -16.17
CA VAL A 406 -6.11 -31.61 -16.62
C VAL A 406 -5.35 -32.87 -16.22
N VAL A 407 -4.74 -33.56 -17.17
CA VAL A 407 -4.06 -34.84 -16.96
C VAL A 407 -2.61 -34.80 -17.48
N PRO A 408 -1.69 -35.56 -16.85
CA PRO A 408 -0.33 -35.69 -17.36
C PRO A 408 -0.34 -36.46 -18.68
N GLU A 409 0.51 -36.09 -19.63
CA GLU A 409 0.74 -36.96 -20.79
C GLU A 409 1.48 -38.24 -20.36
N PRO A 410 1.11 -39.44 -20.87
CA PRO A 410 0.19 -39.70 -21.99
C PRO A 410 -1.24 -40.14 -21.56
N ALA A 411 -1.72 -39.76 -20.38
CA ALA A 411 -2.96 -40.30 -19.78
C ALA A 411 -4.25 -40.02 -20.59
N LEU A 412 -4.22 -39.09 -21.56
CA LEU A 412 -5.36 -38.79 -22.42
C LEU A 412 -5.82 -40.01 -23.26
N LEU A 413 -4.92 -40.93 -23.63
CA LEU A 413 -5.25 -42.14 -24.39
C LEU A 413 -6.15 -43.13 -23.63
N LEU A 414 -6.08 -43.14 -22.29
CA LEU A 414 -6.98 -43.96 -21.45
C LEU A 414 -8.33 -43.26 -21.21
N MET A 415 -8.35 -41.94 -21.09
CA MET A 415 -9.56 -41.17 -20.79
C MET A 415 -10.43 -40.88 -22.02
N SER A 416 -9.84 -40.79 -23.22
CA SER A 416 -10.59 -40.67 -24.49
C SER A 416 -11.47 -41.89 -24.78
N LEU A 417 -11.12 -43.06 -24.24
CA LEU A 417 -11.95 -44.28 -24.32
C LEU A 417 -13.19 -44.22 -23.41
N CYS A 418 -13.16 -43.41 -22.34
CA CYS A 418 -14.29 -43.23 -21.42
C CYS A 418 -15.11 -41.96 -21.71
N GLY A 419 -14.48 -40.89 -22.22
CA GLY A 419 -15.11 -39.59 -22.49
C GLY A 419 -15.91 -39.50 -23.80
N ALA A 420 -15.73 -40.43 -24.74
CA ALA A 420 -16.49 -40.48 -25.99
C ALA A 420 -18.01 -40.71 -25.82
N LEU A 421 -18.48 -40.97 -24.59
CA LEU A 421 -19.89 -41.17 -24.24
C LEU A 421 -20.60 -39.93 -23.67
N ALA A 422 -19.89 -38.84 -23.35
CA ALA A 422 -20.50 -37.63 -22.79
C ALA A 422 -20.28 -36.42 -23.71
N VAL A 423 -21.34 -36.06 -24.45
CA VAL A 423 -21.56 -34.79 -25.16
C VAL A 423 -20.85 -34.64 -26.52
N ARG A 424 -21.41 -35.32 -27.54
CA ARG A 424 -21.36 -34.84 -28.93
C ARG A 424 -22.24 -33.61 -29.09
N PHE A 425 -21.68 -32.54 -29.68
CA PHE A 425 -22.40 -31.41 -30.25
C PHE A 425 -23.70 -31.85 -30.96
N ARG A 426 -24.84 -31.30 -30.55
CA ARG A 426 -25.99 -31.13 -31.45
C ARG A 426 -26.08 -29.67 -31.85
N ARG A 427 -26.19 -29.47 -33.17
CA ARG A 427 -26.42 -28.20 -33.85
C ARG A 427 -27.67 -27.49 -33.33
#